data_AF-A0A7V1H428-F1
#
_entry.id   AF-A0A7V1H428-F1
#
_cell.length_a   1.000
_cell.length_b   1.000
_cell.length_c   1.000
_cell.angle_alpha   90.00
_cell.angle_beta   90.00
_cell.angle_gamma   90.00
#
_symmetry.space_group_name_H-M   'P 1'
#
loop_
_entity.id
_entity.type
_entity.pdbx_description
1 polymer ?
#
loop_
_entity_poly.entity_id
_entity_poly.type
_entity_poly.pdbx_seq_one_letter_code
_entity_poly.pdbx_strand_id
1 'polypeptide(L)'
;SNDYRGEKVLAVWEYLPQLRWGIVVKVDIREAFSPVYKLRNWLLIIGGCIIIIVILAVFLISRSISRPISTLRKETAIIGAGNFGRRVGTKAKDEVGELSRAFDKMTENIQKVTASRDFWLTIVKLPREGVLMIIYQKTGSANAR
;
A
#
# COMPACT_ATOMS: atom_id res chain seq x y z
N SER A 1 36.44 -39.97 3.58
CA SER A 1 37.75 -40.29 3.00
C SER A 1 37.68 -39.97 1.51
N ASN A 2 38.75 -39.51 0.88
CA ASN A 2 38.73 -39.30 -0.58
C ASN A 2 38.93 -40.63 -1.31
N ASP A 3 38.20 -40.84 -2.40
CA ASP A 3 38.41 -41.99 -3.28
C ASP A 3 39.69 -41.81 -4.13
N TYR A 4 40.15 -42.85 -4.83
CA TYR A 4 41.30 -42.79 -5.76
C TYR A 4 41.07 -41.79 -6.92
N ARG A 5 39.84 -41.32 -7.11
CA ARG A 5 39.43 -40.28 -8.07
C ARG A 5 39.40 -38.87 -7.47
N GLY A 6 39.75 -38.70 -6.20
CA GLY A 6 39.73 -37.41 -5.49
C GLY A 6 38.35 -36.95 -5.01
N GLU A 7 37.29 -37.72 -5.26
CA GLU A 7 35.92 -37.40 -4.83
C GLU A 7 35.66 -37.81 -3.37
N LYS A 8 34.89 -37.00 -2.65
CA LYS A 8 34.52 -37.29 -1.26
C LYS A 8 33.49 -38.42 -1.23
N VAL A 9 33.86 -39.54 -0.63
CA VAL A 9 32.98 -40.70 -0.49
C VAL A 9 32.79 -41.05 0.99
N LEU A 10 31.60 -41.52 1.32
CA LEU A 10 31.36 -42.26 2.56
C LEU A 10 31.73 -43.71 2.29
N ALA A 11 32.73 -44.21 3.02
CA ALA A 11 33.18 -45.58 2.91
C ALA A 11 32.94 -46.29 4.24
N VAL A 12 32.22 -47.41 4.19
CA VAL A 12 32.06 -48.34 5.31
C VAL A 12 32.77 -49.63 4.93
N TRP A 13 33.56 -50.16 5.85
CA TRP A 13 34.21 -51.46 5.69
C TRP A 13 33.53 -52.46 6.63
N GLU A 14 33.23 -53.64 6.10
CA GLU A 14 32.72 -54.74 6.90
C GLU A 14 33.51 -56.00 6.56
N TYR A 15 33.97 -56.69 7.60
CA TYR A 15 34.72 -57.93 7.47
C TYR A 15 33.76 -59.11 7.55
N LEU A 16 33.80 -60.00 6.55
CA LEU A 16 32.99 -61.20 6.50
C LEU A 16 33.84 -62.43 6.87
N PRO A 17 33.72 -62.96 8.11
CA PRO A 17 34.61 -64.01 8.61
C PRO A 17 34.54 -65.32 7.81
N GLN A 18 33.39 -65.59 7.21
CA GLN A 18 33.08 -66.85 6.53
C GLN A 18 33.82 -67.02 5.19
N LEU A 19 34.26 -65.92 4.58
CA LEU A 19 34.87 -65.89 3.25
C LEU A 19 36.29 -65.27 3.26
N ARG A 20 36.82 -64.89 4.43
CA ARG A 20 38.15 -64.26 4.64
C ARG A 20 38.41 -63.04 3.73
N TRP A 21 37.35 -62.31 3.38
CA TRP A 21 37.37 -61.11 2.55
C TRP A 21 36.81 -59.90 3.30
N GLY A 22 37.29 -58.71 2.95
CA GLY A 22 36.74 -57.44 3.42
C GLY A 22 36.00 -56.75 2.28
N ILE A 23 34.75 -56.36 2.52
CA ILE A 23 33.97 -55.58 1.56
C ILE A 23 34.06 -54.10 1.95
N VAL A 24 34.34 -53.25 0.96
CA VAL A 24 34.32 -51.81 1.11
C VAL A 24 33.24 -51.26 0.19
N VAL A 25 32.18 -50.72 0.78
CA VAL A 25 31.13 -50.02 0.02
C VAL A 25 31.44 -48.53 0.07
N LYS A 26 31.56 -47.92 -1.11
CA LYS A 26 31.75 -46.47 -1.26
C LYS A 26 30.47 -45.87 -1.84
N VAL A 27 29.88 -44.93 -1.13
CA VAL A 27 28.75 -44.13 -1.63
C VAL A 27 29.26 -42.72 -1.88
N ASP A 28 29.00 -42.20 -3.07
CA ASP A 28 29.36 -40.83 -3.44
C ASP A 28 28.54 -39.84 -2.60
N ILE A 29 29.22 -38.92 -1.90
CA ILE A 29 28.57 -37.91 -1.07
C ILE A 29 27.63 -37.02 -1.91
N ARG A 30 27.95 -36.77 -3.17
CA ARG A 30 27.14 -35.94 -4.06
C ARG A 30 25.84 -36.65 -4.44
N GLU A 31 25.88 -37.96 -4.62
CA GLU A 31 24.69 -38.76 -4.92
C GLU A 31 23.80 -38.89 -3.69
N ALA A 32 24.39 -39.20 -2.53
CA ALA A 32 23.68 -39.27 -1.25
C ALA A 32 23.02 -37.93 -0.85
N PHE A 33 23.67 -36.80 -1.14
CA PHE A 33 23.17 -35.46 -0.79
C PHE A 33 22.50 -34.71 -1.95
N SER A 34 22.44 -35.27 -3.17
CA SER A 34 21.74 -34.66 -4.31
C SER A 34 20.27 -34.30 -4.00
N PRO A 35 19.48 -35.15 -3.31
CA PRO A 35 18.13 -34.79 -2.90
C PRO A 35 18.09 -33.61 -1.91
N VAL A 36 19.09 -33.52 -1.01
CA VAL A 36 19.20 -32.46 0.00
C VAL A 36 19.45 -31.11 -0.65
N TYR A 37 20.32 -31.04 -1.67
CA TYR A 37 20.57 -29.80 -2.40
C TYR A 37 19.36 -29.35 -3.22
N LYS A 38 18.63 -30.29 -3.83
CA LYS A 38 17.36 -29.99 -4.52
C LYS A 38 16.34 -29.41 -3.55
N LEU A 39 16.15 -30.04 -2.40
CA LEU A 39 15.22 -29.55 -1.36
C LEU A 39 15.62 -28.15 -0.88
N ARG A 40 16.91 -27.93 -0.60
CA ARG A 40 17.43 -26.62 -0.19
C ARG A 40 17.11 -25.54 -1.23
N ASN A 41 17.36 -25.81 -2.51
CA ASN A 41 17.11 -24.83 -3.57
C ASN A 41 15.60 -24.53 -3.70
N TRP A 42 14.74 -25.54 -3.59
CA TRP A 42 13.29 -25.32 -3.55
C TRP A 42 12.86 -24.46 -2.38
N LEU A 43 13.39 -24.72 -1.17
CA LEU A 43 13.10 -23.91 0.01
C LEU A 43 13.56 -22.46 -0.16
N LEU A 44 14.73 -22.23 -0.77
CA LEU A 44 15.23 -20.89 -1.06
C LEU A 44 14.34 -20.15 -2.08
N ILE A 45 13.89 -20.84 -3.14
CA ILE A 45 12.99 -20.26 -4.13
C ILE A 45 11.65 -19.90 -3.50
N ILE A 46 11.05 -20.83 -2.75
CA ILE A 46 9.76 -20.61 -2.08
C ILE A 46 9.88 -19.49 -1.05
N GLY A 47 10.93 -19.49 -0.22
CA GLY A 47 11.19 -18.44 0.76
C GLY A 47 11.37 -17.07 0.09
N GLY A 48 12.13 -17.01 -1.01
CA GLY A 48 12.29 -15.80 -1.81
C GLY A 48 10.97 -15.28 -2.38
N CYS A 49 10.15 -16.17 -2.94
CA CYS A 49 8.83 -15.82 -3.46
C CYS A 49 7.92 -15.26 -2.36
N ILE A 50 7.91 -15.85 -1.16
CA ILE A 50 7.11 -15.37 -0.03
C ILE A 50 7.53 -13.95 0.36
N ILE A 51 8.84 -13.68 0.45
CA ILE A 51 9.35 -12.34 0.78
C ILE A 51 8.88 -11.31 -0.24
N ILE A 52 8.96 -11.63 -1.55
CA ILE A 52 8.51 -10.74 -2.62
C ILE A 52 7.01 -10.45 -2.50
N ILE A 53 6.20 -11.48 -2.24
CA ILE A 53 4.74 -11.32 -2.06
C ILE A 53 4.44 -10.42 -0.86
N VAL A 54 5.13 -10.60 0.26
CA VAL A 54 4.95 -9.77 1.47
C VAL A 54 5.30 -8.31 1.19
N ILE A 55 6.43 -8.05 0.52
CA ILE A 55 6.83 -6.69 0.16
C ILE A 55 5.77 -6.03 -0.73
N LEU A 56 5.27 -6.76 -1.72
CA LEU A 56 4.24 -6.26 -2.62
C LEU A 56 2.93 -5.98 -1.85
N ALA A 57 2.50 -6.88 -0.97
CA ALA A 57 1.32 -6.71 -0.15
C ALA A 57 1.43 -5.48 0.77
N VAL A 58 2.57 -5.30 1.46
CA VAL A 58 2.82 -4.14 2.32
C VAL A 58 2.78 -2.85 1.50
N PHE A 59 3.40 -2.83 0.32
CA PHE A 59 3.39 -1.67 -0.56
C PHE A 59 1.96 -1.30 -1.00
N LEU A 60 1.16 -2.31 -1.38
CA LEU A 60 -0.24 -2.11 -1.79
C LEU A 60 -1.12 -1.63 -0.63
N ILE A 61 -1.03 -2.26 0.54
CA ILE A 61 -1.81 -1.88 1.74
C ILE A 61 -1.44 -0.47 2.19
N SER A 62 -0.14 -0.15 2.25
CA SER A 62 0.33 1.18 2.62
C SER A 62 -0.24 2.26 1.69
N ARG A 63 -0.29 1.97 0.38
CA ARG A 63 -0.76 2.91 -0.63
C ARG A 63 -2.29 3.02 -0.69
N SER A 64 -3.04 1.93 -0.54
CA SER A 64 -4.50 1.92 -0.65
C SER A 64 -5.21 2.29 0.66
N ILE A 65 -4.59 1.99 1.82
CA ILE A 65 -5.26 2.11 3.12
C ILE A 65 -4.50 3.10 4.03
N SER A 66 -3.25 2.79 4.39
CA SER A 66 -2.55 3.56 5.44
C SER A 66 -2.34 5.02 5.06
N ARG A 67 -1.97 5.31 3.80
CA ARG A 67 -1.77 6.69 3.31
C ARG A 67 -3.08 7.48 3.30
N PRO A 68 -4.18 7.04 2.65
CA PRO A 68 -5.45 7.78 2.67
C PRO A 68 -5.99 8.01 4.09
N ILE A 69 -5.91 7.03 4.99
CA ILE A 69 -6.36 7.18 6.38
C ILE A 69 -5.53 8.24 7.12
N SER A 70 -4.20 8.23 6.94
CA SER A 70 -3.33 9.25 7.54
C SER A 70 -3.64 10.65 7.00
N THR A 71 -3.90 10.76 5.70
CA THR A 71 -4.31 12.03 5.07
C THR A 71 -5.66 12.49 5.62
N LEU A 72 -6.68 11.63 5.64
CA LEU A 72 -8.00 11.94 6.22
C LEU A 72 -7.88 12.47 7.65
N ARG A 73 -7.05 11.83 8.49
CA ARG A 73 -6.81 12.28 9.87
C ARG A 73 -6.26 13.71 9.91
N LYS A 74 -5.28 14.02 9.05
CA LYS A 74 -4.66 15.36 8.97
C LYS A 74 -5.64 16.40 8.45
N GLU A 75 -6.35 16.10 7.37
CA GLU A 75 -7.29 17.03 6.76
C GLU A 75 -8.49 17.31 7.67
N THR A 76 -8.96 16.30 8.42
CA THR A 76 -10.03 16.51 9.41
C THR A 76 -9.63 17.53 10.48
N ALA A 77 -8.39 17.50 10.96
CA ALA A 77 -7.90 18.47 11.93
C ALA A 77 -7.83 19.89 11.35
N ILE A 78 -7.43 20.03 10.08
CA ILE A 78 -7.35 21.32 9.38
C ILE A 78 -8.76 21.90 9.12
N ILE A 79 -9.70 21.05 8.74
CA ILE A 79 -11.11 21.41 8.56
C ILE A 79 -11.74 21.86 9.88
N GLY A 80 -11.42 21.19 10.98
CA GLY A 80 -11.83 21.60 12.33
C GLY A 80 -11.34 23.00 12.71
N ALA A 81 -10.23 23.47 12.13
CA ALA A 81 -9.71 24.82 12.32
C ALA A 81 -10.33 25.86 11.34
N GLY A 82 -11.31 25.47 10.52
CA GLY A 82 -12.02 26.36 9.60
C GLY A 82 -11.43 26.47 8.19
N ASN A 83 -10.41 25.68 7.86
CA ASN A 83 -9.83 25.67 6.51
C ASN A 83 -10.39 24.51 5.67
N PHE A 84 -11.39 24.82 4.84
CA PHE A 84 -12.11 23.85 3.99
C PHE A 84 -11.54 23.70 2.57
N GLY A 85 -10.38 24.32 2.27
CA GLY A 85 -9.82 24.32 0.91
C GLY A 85 -9.10 23.02 0.51
N ARG A 86 -8.85 22.13 1.47
CA ARG A 86 -8.09 20.90 1.24
C ARG A 86 -9.00 19.73 0.84
N ARG A 87 -8.44 18.79 0.09
CA ARG A 87 -9.10 17.56 -0.36
C ARG A 87 -8.13 16.39 -0.23
N VAL A 88 -8.66 15.19 0.02
CA VAL A 88 -7.88 13.96 0.19
C VAL A 88 -7.40 13.43 -1.16
N GLY A 89 -8.21 13.53 -2.21
CA GLY A 89 -7.78 13.28 -3.58
C GLY A 89 -7.29 11.84 -3.84
N THR A 90 -7.93 10.84 -3.24
CA THR A 90 -7.54 9.44 -3.42
C THR A 90 -7.94 8.88 -4.79
N LYS A 91 -7.11 7.98 -5.32
CA LYS A 91 -7.40 7.18 -6.53
C LYS A 91 -7.91 5.77 -6.21
N ALA A 92 -8.06 5.44 -4.92
CA ALA A 92 -8.52 4.14 -4.49
C ALA A 92 -9.98 3.90 -4.92
N LYS A 93 -10.27 2.69 -5.40
CA LYS A 93 -11.60 2.26 -5.85
C LYS A 93 -12.31 1.34 -4.85
N ASP A 94 -11.69 1.14 -3.70
CA ASP A 94 -12.20 0.38 -2.56
C ASP A 94 -13.06 1.27 -1.63
N GLU A 95 -13.48 0.70 -0.51
CA GLU A 95 -14.27 1.34 0.53
C GLU A 95 -13.53 2.56 1.13
N VAL A 96 -12.19 2.51 1.21
CA VAL A 96 -11.36 3.64 1.67
C VAL A 96 -11.42 4.79 0.65
N GLY A 97 -11.42 4.43 -0.63
CA GLY A 97 -11.69 5.33 -1.74
C GLY A 97 -13.04 6.03 -1.63
N GLU A 98 -14.09 5.27 -1.37
CA GLU A 98 -15.44 5.78 -1.21
C GLU A 98 -15.56 6.73 -0.02
N LEU A 99 -15.01 6.33 1.14
CA LEU A 99 -14.97 7.16 2.33
C LEU A 99 -14.27 8.50 2.08
N SER A 100 -13.12 8.47 1.39
CA SER A 100 -12.38 9.69 1.07
C SER A 100 -13.16 10.62 0.15
N ARG A 101 -13.88 10.08 -0.85
CA ARG A 101 -14.76 10.88 -1.72
C ARG A 101 -15.95 11.46 -0.97
N ALA A 102 -16.56 10.69 -0.07
CA ALA A 102 -17.63 11.16 0.79
C ALA A 102 -17.16 12.31 1.70
N PHE A 103 -15.96 12.20 2.27
CA PHE A 103 -15.32 13.24 3.06
C PHE A 103 -15.04 14.51 2.25
N ASP A 104 -14.51 14.38 1.04
CA ASP A 104 -14.27 15.50 0.14
C ASP A 104 -15.58 16.24 -0.21
N LYS A 105 -16.67 15.50 -0.45
CA LYS A 105 -18.00 16.06 -0.71
C LYS A 105 -18.59 16.77 0.52
N MET A 106 -18.43 16.21 1.71
CA MET A 106 -18.83 16.87 2.96
C MET A 106 -18.11 18.21 3.13
N THR A 107 -16.79 18.22 2.91
CA THR A 107 -15.96 19.42 3.03
C THR A 107 -16.36 20.49 2.02
N GLU A 108 -16.66 20.09 0.79
CA GLU A 108 -17.16 20.99 -0.25
C GLU A 108 -18.50 21.64 0.14
N ASN A 109 -19.41 20.85 0.71
CA ASN A 109 -20.69 21.37 1.18
C ASN A 109 -20.52 22.38 2.31
N ILE A 110 -19.65 22.09 3.29
CA ILE A 110 -19.35 23.03 4.38
C ILE A 110 -18.79 24.33 3.81
N GLN A 111 -17.84 24.25 2.88
CA GLN A 111 -17.26 25.42 2.24
C GLN A 111 -18.31 26.29 1.52
N LYS A 112 -19.25 25.66 0.79
CA LYS A 112 -20.35 26.35 0.13
C LYS A 112 -21.29 27.05 1.11
N VAL A 113 -21.64 26.38 2.21
CA VAL A 113 -22.51 26.93 3.25
C VAL A 113 -21.84 28.12 3.95
N THR A 114 -20.56 28.00 4.31
CA THR A 114 -19.79 29.09 4.93
C THR A 114 -19.65 30.29 4.00
N ALA A 115 -19.30 30.07 2.72
CA ALA A 115 -19.20 31.16 1.74
C ALA A 115 -20.53 31.88 1.53
N SER A 116 -21.64 31.14 1.50
CA SER A 116 -22.98 31.72 1.36
C SER A 116 -23.33 32.58 2.59
N ARG A 117 -22.99 32.11 3.79
CA ARG A 117 -23.17 32.86 5.04
C ARG A 117 -22.37 34.16 5.04
N ASP A 118 -21.10 34.12 4.67
CA ASP A 118 -20.24 35.32 4.63
C ASP A 118 -20.72 36.35 3.60
N PHE A 119 -21.21 35.86 2.44
CA PHE A 119 -21.85 36.70 1.44
C PHE A 119 -23.10 37.39 1.99
N TRP A 120 -23.99 36.66 2.69
CA TRP A 120 -25.18 37.24 3.31
C TRP A 120 -24.83 38.26 4.40
N LEU A 121 -23.83 37.98 5.22
CA LEU A 121 -23.35 38.93 6.23
C LEU A 121 -22.78 40.21 5.60
N THR A 122 -22.18 40.09 4.41
CA THR A 122 -21.75 41.25 3.64
C THR A 122 -22.96 42.08 3.21
N ILE A 123 -23.99 41.45 2.63
CA ILE A 123 -25.21 42.16 2.21
C ILE A 123 -25.89 42.90 3.36
N VAL A 124 -26.04 42.25 4.51
CA VAL A 124 -26.73 42.85 5.67
C VAL A 124 -25.97 44.05 6.25
N LYS A 125 -24.64 44.10 6.09
CA LYS A 125 -23.79 45.20 6.57
C LYS A 125 -23.64 46.34 5.56
N LEU A 126 -24.12 46.20 4.33
CA LEU A 126 -23.98 47.24 3.32
C LEU A 126 -24.86 48.46 3.68
N PRO A 127 -24.37 49.70 3.48
CA PRO A 127 -25.21 50.88 3.53
C PRO A 127 -26.30 50.79 2.44
N ARG A 128 -27.45 51.45 2.66
CA ARG A 128 -28.62 51.39 1.74
C ARG A 128 -28.25 51.60 0.27
N GLU A 129 -27.28 52.47 0.00
CA GLU A 129 -26.78 52.79 -1.35
C GLU A 129 -26.06 51.59 -2.00
N GLY A 130 -25.27 50.84 -1.22
CA GLY A 130 -24.59 49.63 -1.70
C GLY A 130 -25.56 48.51 -2.06
N VAL A 131 -26.66 48.38 -1.32
CA VAL A 131 -27.72 47.40 -1.61
C VAL A 131 -28.44 47.73 -2.92
N LEU A 132 -28.78 49.02 -3.14
CA LEU A 132 -29.38 49.48 -4.39
C LEU A 132 -28.48 49.16 -5.59
N MET A 133 -27.17 49.42 -5.50
CA MET A 133 -26.23 49.10 -6.60
C MET A 133 -26.24 47.62 -7.01
N ILE A 134 -26.27 46.69 -6.05
CA ILE A 134 -26.32 45.24 -6.35
C ILE A 134 -27.64 44.86 -7.03
N ILE A 135 -28.76 45.43 -6.59
CA ILE A 135 -30.07 45.19 -7.22
C ILE A 135 -30.04 45.69 -8.67
N TYR A 136 -29.60 46.94 -8.90
CA TYR A 136 -29.49 47.55 -10.24
C TYR A 136 -28.57 46.75 -11.17
N GLN A 137 -27.42 46.26 -10.68
CA GLN A 137 -26.52 45.44 -11.48
C GLN A 137 -27.16 44.11 -11.92
N LYS A 138 -27.96 43.50 -11.04
CA LYS A 138 -28.62 42.22 -11.30
C LYS A 138 -29.86 42.33 -12.18
N THR A 139 -30.64 43.41 -12.08
CA THR A 139 -31.73 43.70 -13.03
C THR A 139 -31.21 44.16 -14.40
N GLY A 140 -30.12 44.91 -14.45
CA GLY A 140 -29.47 45.31 -15.70
C GLY A 140 -28.95 44.14 -16.54
N SER A 141 -28.43 43.08 -15.90
CA SER A 141 -27.98 41.87 -16.62
C SER A 141 -29.12 40.94 -17.07
N ALA A 142 -30.29 41.02 -16.43
CA ALA A 142 -31.45 40.18 -16.74
C ALA A 142 -32.25 40.70 -17.95
N ASN A 143 -32.13 41.99 -18.27
CA ASN A 143 -32.86 42.64 -19.36
C ASN A 143 -32.02 42.76 -20.66
N ALA A 144 -30.82 42.19 -20.68
CA ALA A 144 -29.89 42.17 -21.82
C ALA A 144 -29.85 40.80 -22.54
N ARG A 145 -30.90 39.98 -22.38
CA ARG A 145 -31.14 38.74 -23.13
C ARG A 145 -32.49 38.78 -23.80
#